data_AF-A0A396HGG2-F1
#
_entry.id   AF-A0A396HGG2-F1
#
_cell.length_a   1.000
_cell.length_b   1.000
_cell.length_c   1.000
_cell.angle_alpha   90.00
_cell.angle_beta   90.00
_cell.angle_gamma   90.00
#
_symmetry.space_group_name_H-M   'P 1'
#
loop_
_entity.id
_entity.type
_entity.pdbx_description
1 polymer ?
#
loop_
_entity_poly.entity_id
_entity_poly.type
_entity_poly.pdbx_seq_one_letter_code
_entity_poly.pdbx_strand_id
1 'polypeptide(L)' 'MGDQGFIDFVDHLLEVNPKKRPSASEALKHPWLSYPYEPISS' A
#
# COMPACT_ATOMS: atom_id res chain seq x y z
N MET A 1 -12.91 11.67 2.84
CA MET A 1 -12.89 10.23 2.49
C MET A 1 -11.44 9.82 2.67
N GLY A 2 -11.16 8.88 3.57
CA GLY A 2 -9.78 8.49 3.91
C GLY A 2 -9.03 7.98 2.69
N ASP A 3 -7.70 7.98 2.77
CA ASP A 3 -6.82 7.51 1.69
C ASP A 3 -7.12 6.04 1.36
N GLN A 4 -7.97 5.82 0.35
CA GLN A 4 -8.45 4.51 -0.05
C GLN A 4 -7.29 3.63 -0.56
N GLY A 5 -6.26 4.25 -1.15
CA GLY A 5 -5.05 3.55 -1.59
C GLY A 5 -4.20 3.06 -0.42
N PHE A 6 -4.17 3.82 0.70
CA PHE A 6 -3.49 3.38 1.91
C PHE A 6 -4.17 2.17 2.54
N ILE A 7 -5.50 2.20 2.64
CA ILE A 7 -6.28 1.08 3.21
C ILE A 7 -6.08 -0.18 2.36
N ASP A 8 -6.13 -0.05 1.04
CA ASP A 8 -5.87 -1.14 0.08
C ASP A 8 -4.46 -1.72 0.25
N PHE A 9 -3.45 -0.85 0.39
CA PHE A 9 -2.08 -1.28 0.65
C PHE A 9 -1.93 -2.06 1.96
N VAL A 10 -2.56 -1.59 3.04
CA VAL A 10 -2.52 -2.27 4.34
C VAL A 10 -3.24 -3.61 4.29
N ASP A 11 -4.38 -3.70 3.62
CA ASP A 11 -5.10 -4.98 3.41
C ASP A 11 -4.23 -5.98 2.63
N HIS A 12 -3.53 -5.50 1.60
CA HIS A 12 -2.57 -6.30 0.83
C HIS A 12 -1.42 -6.84 1.70
N LEU A 13 -0.92 -6.08 2.67
CA LEU A 13 0.11 -6.52 3.62
C LEU A 13 -0.41 -7.49 4.68
N LEU A 14 -1.66 -7.30 5.12
CA LEU A 14 -2.29 -8.05 6.21
C LEU A 14 -3.12 -9.25 5.73
N GLU A 15 -2.95 -9.68 4.47
CA GLU A 15 -3.59 -10.87 3.92
C GLU A 15 -3.42 -12.07 4.88
N VAL A 16 -4.58 -12.63 5.28
CA VAL A 16 -4.70 -13.68 6.30
C VAL A 16 -4.15 -14.99 5.77
N ASN A 17 -4.34 -15.26 4.48
CA ASN A 17 -3.80 -16.46 3.85
C ASN A 17 -2.31 -16.25 3.51
N PRO A 18 -1.38 -16.95 4.19
CA PRO A 18 0.05 -16.74 3.97
C PRO A 18 0.52 -17.09 2.55
N LYS A 19 -0.24 -17.91 1.81
CA LYS A 19 0.07 -18.23 0.40
C LYS A 19 -0.29 -17.11 -0.57
N LYS A 20 -1.17 -16.19 -0.18
CA LYS A 20 -1.57 -15.02 -0.97
C LYS A 20 -0.87 -13.74 -0.51
N ARG A 21 -0.27 -13.76 0.69
CA ARG A 21 0.47 -12.62 1.23
C ARG A 21 1.68 -12.31 0.34
N PRO A 22 1.83 -11.06 -0.12
CA PRO A 22 2.95 -10.67 -0.95
C PRO A 22 4.27 -10.74 -0.17
N SER A 23 5.36 -10.98 -0.88
CA SER A 23 6.69 -10.71 -0.36
C SER A 23 6.92 -9.20 -0.21
N ALA A 24 7.90 -8.81 0.60
CA ALA A 24 8.26 -7.40 0.75
C ALA A 24 8.58 -6.73 -0.61
N SER A 25 9.29 -7.43 -1.50
CA SER A 25 9.63 -6.94 -2.83
C SER A 25 8.43 -6.76 -3.75
N GLU A 26 7.35 -7.52 -3.55
CA GLU A 26 6.09 -7.35 -4.29
C GLU A 26 5.27 -6.20 -3.72
N ALA A 27 5.18 -6.10 -2.39
CA ALA A 27 4.48 -5.00 -1.73
C ALA A 27 5.06 -3.62 -2.09
N LEU A 28 6.38 -3.51 -2.28
CA LEU A 28 7.03 -2.27 -2.72
C LEU A 28 6.57 -1.80 -4.12
N LYS A 29 5.91 -2.65 -4.90
CA LYS A 29 5.37 -2.29 -6.23
C LYS A 29 3.93 -1.75 -6.16
N HIS A 30 3.35 -1.62 -4.97
CA HIS A 30 1.95 -1.21 -4.82
C HIS A 30 1.72 0.23 -5.34
N PRO A 31 0.65 0.51 -6.12
CA PRO A 31 0.40 1.81 -6.73
C PRO A 31 0.35 2.97 -5.73
N TRP A 32 -0.15 2.70 -4.52
CA TRP A 32 -0.21 3.69 -3.43
C TRP A 32 1.15 4.33 -3.11
N LEU A 33 2.24 3.56 -3.15
CA LEU A 33 3.59 4.08 -2.87
C LEU A 33 4.09 5.04 -3.94
N SER A 34 3.54 4.96 -5.15
CA SER A 34 3.85 5.87 -6.26
C SER A 34 2.86 7.03 -6.36
N TYR A 35 1.88 7.10 -5.47
CA TYR A 35 0.92 8.19 -5.47
C TYR A 35 1.64 9.50 -5.10
N PRO A 36 1.52 10.56 -5.93
CA PRO A 36 2.17 11.82 -5.65
C PRO A 36 1.46 12.49 -4.47
N TYR A 37 2.09 12.44 -3.30
CA TYR A 37 1.68 13.27 -2.18
C TYR A 37 2.21 14.68 -2.39
N GLU A 38 1.35 15.67 -2.18
CA GLU A 38 1.84 17.03 -2.07
C GLU A 38 2.85 17.08 -0.92
N PRO A 39 4.03 17.71 -1.13
CA PRO A 39 5.00 17.85 -0.07
C PRO A 39 4.34 18.49 1.14
N ILE A 40 4.59 17.90 2.31
CA ILE A 40 4.05 18.37 3.59
C ILE A 40 4.85 19.59 4.03
N SER A 41 4.87 20.67 3.22
CA SER A 41 5.23 22.07 3.54
C SER A 41 5.45 22.87 2.26
N SER A 42 4.78 24.03 2.17
CA SER A 42 5.17 25.20 1.35
C SER A 42 5.93 26.19 2.20
#